data_AF-A0A2P4YYS8-F1
#
_entry.id   AF-A0A2P4YYS8-F1
#
_cell.length_a   1.000
_cell.length_b   1.000
_cell.length_c   1.000
_cell.angle_alpha   90.00
_cell.angle_beta   90.00
_cell.angle_gamma   90.00
#
_symmetry.space_group_name_H-M   'P 1'
#
loop_
_entity.id
_entity.type
_entity.pdbx_description
1 polymer ?
#
loop_
_entity_poly.entity_id
_entity_poly.type
_entity_poly.pdbx_seq_one_letter_code
_entity_poly.pdbx_strand_id
1 'polypeptide(L)'
;MHLYDPNHIENAFSLENTRLFVKYILDNDYSLEFFLNDTYKLDNKYVPSELHGIINCERVSIDEEHAMIKYSIFSLKKHVFLLLKLKIDIKNKIIQLFPIEIKYDQNEKNECSLIEELILENNIVITDPISILEKNVDFVNLNEAIENSFMPELDSFMDFIFFIWGADDEFWDKSKLFNIGISKWYERLSNYKSMVTINGILFNIPDSLILEYFESDGFDINYETLSESSKKCLEYINKSIRENKEFFSLGFVPKFTWSTPTDATWINSNRNICCKTLEELFILLKASTKVSEDIDRAKEGKISNVLLLREYIPTLDEMFEFRVFIGGRNPYSEYKILGISQKHICYYYKELSENFKLRTRIKSSIMEFFLYSKKELILELFDIFNSMCIAFDIYISNYKEKLSILIIDVQPLLHVSPLLFNLFELKLNLLTEEGTEFGYDILRTTENNSTKNMINNSSLKGFIPDDLLSVSNSDFYNNGTLDKLEWIDYK
;
A
#
# COMPACT_ATOMS: atom_id res chain seq x y z
N MET A 1 21.58 -9.67 37.83
CA MET A 1 22.06 -11.07 37.93
C MET A 1 20.97 -11.90 38.58
N HIS A 2 19.95 -12.27 37.80
CA HIS A 2 19.00 -13.35 38.09
C HIS A 2 18.35 -13.76 36.76
N LEU A 3 18.41 -15.06 36.49
CA LEU A 3 17.62 -15.84 35.52
C LEU A 3 17.92 -15.59 34.03
N TYR A 4 19.13 -15.94 33.61
CA TYR A 4 19.41 -16.35 32.24
C TYR A 4 19.30 -17.87 32.20
N ASP A 5 18.27 -18.42 31.56
CA ASP A 5 18.23 -19.83 31.17
C ASP A 5 18.29 -19.91 29.63
N PRO A 6 19.46 -20.22 29.05
CA PRO A 6 19.63 -20.35 27.60
C PRO A 6 18.76 -21.47 26.98
N ASN A 7 18.16 -22.34 27.79
CA ASN A 7 17.34 -23.45 27.32
C ASN A 7 15.95 -23.02 26.81
N HIS A 8 15.50 -21.77 27.05
CA HIS A 8 14.18 -21.33 26.58
C HIS A 8 14.08 -21.10 25.06
N ILE A 9 15.22 -21.00 24.36
CA ILE A 9 15.30 -20.74 22.92
C ILE A 9 15.49 -22.04 22.11
N GLU A 10 15.85 -23.15 22.75
CA GLU A 10 15.94 -24.47 22.08
C GLU A 10 14.60 -24.89 21.43
N ASN A 11 13.50 -24.25 21.80
CA ASN A 11 12.16 -24.51 21.26
C ASN A 11 11.78 -23.67 20.02
N ALA A 12 12.67 -22.81 19.51
CA ALA A 12 12.46 -22.17 18.21
C ALA A 12 12.65 -23.21 17.10
N PHE A 13 11.65 -23.38 16.23
CA PHE A 13 11.74 -24.26 15.09
C PHE A 13 12.78 -23.72 14.11
N SER A 14 13.91 -24.40 14.01
CA SER A 14 14.83 -24.21 12.89
C SER A 14 14.11 -24.49 11.56
N LEU A 15 14.69 -24.04 10.46
CA LEU A 15 14.20 -24.40 9.13
C LEU A 15 14.07 -25.93 9.00
N GLU A 16 15.05 -26.68 9.52
CA GLU A 16 15.08 -28.14 9.52
C GLU A 16 13.93 -28.77 10.33
N ASN A 17 13.69 -28.29 11.55
CA ASN A 17 12.57 -28.76 12.37
C ASN A 17 11.21 -28.38 11.75
N THR A 18 11.12 -27.24 11.08
CA THR A 18 9.91 -26.83 10.33
C THR A 18 9.62 -27.83 9.22
N ARG A 19 10.65 -28.28 8.49
CA ARG A 19 10.50 -29.33 7.48
C ARG A 19 9.96 -30.63 8.09
N LEU A 20 10.52 -31.03 9.23
CA LEU A 20 10.10 -32.25 9.93
C LEU A 20 8.64 -32.18 10.39
N PHE A 21 8.20 -31.05 10.92
CA PHE A 21 6.81 -30.85 11.33
C PHE A 21 5.84 -30.89 10.15
N VAL A 22 6.13 -30.16 9.06
CA VAL A 22 5.31 -30.19 7.85
C VAL A 22 5.25 -31.60 7.27
N LYS A 23 6.40 -32.28 7.21
CA LYS A 23 6.47 -33.68 6.78
C LYS A 23 5.59 -34.59 7.65
N TYR A 24 5.69 -34.46 8.97
CA TYR A 24 4.88 -35.23 9.90
C TYR A 24 3.38 -35.04 9.66
N ILE A 25 2.93 -33.81 9.42
CA ILE A 25 1.52 -33.51 9.09
C ILE A 25 1.09 -34.25 7.83
N LEU A 26 1.89 -34.13 6.77
CA LEU A 26 1.60 -34.74 5.46
C LEU A 26 1.60 -36.27 5.53
N ASP A 27 2.55 -36.88 6.23
CA ASP A 27 2.67 -38.33 6.36
C ASP A 27 1.56 -38.95 7.23
N ASN A 28 0.88 -38.14 8.05
CA ASN A 28 -0.15 -38.60 9.00
C ASN A 28 -1.58 -38.16 8.64
N ASP A 29 -1.79 -37.63 7.43
CA ASP A 29 -3.09 -37.14 6.92
C ASP A 29 -3.73 -36.06 7.83
N TYR A 30 -2.93 -35.21 8.47
CA TYR A 30 -3.47 -34.07 9.21
C TYR A 30 -4.01 -33.02 8.25
N SER A 31 -5.15 -32.44 8.61
CA SER A 31 -5.72 -31.32 7.89
C SER A 31 -5.25 -29.96 8.43
N LEU A 32 -4.91 -29.00 7.58
CA LEU A 32 -4.39 -27.68 7.96
C LEU A 32 -5.44 -26.60 7.75
N GLU A 33 -5.78 -25.87 8.80
CA GLU A 33 -6.65 -24.71 8.69
C GLU A 33 -5.86 -23.43 8.94
N PHE A 34 -5.87 -22.52 7.97
CA PHE A 34 -5.18 -21.24 8.11
C PHE A 34 -6.15 -20.20 8.65
N PHE A 35 -5.69 -19.39 9.60
CA PHE A 35 -6.43 -18.28 10.14
C PHE A 35 -5.64 -16.98 9.95
N LEU A 36 -6.30 -15.86 9.69
CA LEU A 36 -5.65 -14.55 9.65
C LEU A 36 -5.45 -13.96 11.05
N ASN A 37 -6.29 -14.36 11.98
CA ASN A 37 -6.26 -14.03 13.40
C ASN A 37 -7.13 -15.04 14.14
N ASP A 38 -7.27 -14.90 15.45
CA ASP A 38 -8.10 -15.78 16.30
C ASP A 38 -9.57 -15.95 15.86
N THR A 39 -10.07 -15.09 14.96
CA THR A 39 -11.49 -15.05 14.55
C THR A 39 -11.74 -15.41 13.08
N TYR A 40 -10.78 -15.16 12.19
CA TYR A 40 -11.01 -15.23 10.74
C TYR A 40 -10.30 -16.43 10.13
N LYS A 41 -11.06 -17.50 9.84
CA LYS A 41 -10.58 -18.65 9.07
C LYS A 41 -10.44 -18.26 7.60
N LEU A 42 -9.31 -18.61 7.01
CA LEU A 42 -9.08 -18.45 5.58
C LEU A 42 -9.89 -19.49 4.81
N ASP A 43 -10.62 -19.03 3.79
CA ASP A 43 -11.39 -19.91 2.92
C ASP A 43 -10.43 -20.73 2.04
N ASN A 44 -10.72 -22.03 1.89
CA ASN A 44 -9.91 -22.98 1.12
C ASN A 44 -9.59 -22.48 -0.29
N LYS A 45 -10.49 -21.70 -0.92
CA LYS A 45 -10.26 -21.13 -2.26
C LYS A 45 -9.04 -20.20 -2.38
N TYR A 46 -8.53 -19.71 -1.25
CA TYR A 46 -7.34 -18.87 -1.21
C TYR A 46 -6.06 -19.64 -0.88
N VAL A 47 -6.18 -20.92 -0.60
CA VAL A 47 -5.06 -21.81 -0.34
C VAL A 47 -4.60 -22.40 -1.69
N PRO A 48 -3.29 -22.54 -1.94
CA PRO A 48 -2.77 -23.23 -3.10
C PRO A 48 -3.38 -24.63 -3.26
N SER A 49 -3.68 -25.01 -4.50
CA SER A 49 -4.38 -26.27 -4.80
C SER A 49 -3.58 -27.52 -4.42
N GLU A 50 -2.26 -27.38 -4.38
CA GLU A 50 -1.29 -28.38 -3.94
C GLU A 50 -1.44 -28.70 -2.43
N LEU A 51 -2.04 -27.78 -1.68
CA LEU A 51 -2.38 -27.95 -0.26
C LEU A 51 -3.85 -28.39 -0.09
N HIS A 52 -4.64 -28.49 -1.16
CA HIS A 52 -6.01 -29.01 -1.09
C HIS A 52 -6.00 -30.54 -0.88
N GLY A 53 -6.87 -31.06 -0.02
CA GLY A 53 -6.90 -32.48 0.38
C GLY A 53 -6.16 -32.78 1.69
N ILE A 54 -5.24 -31.89 2.08
CA ILE A 54 -4.72 -31.74 3.45
C ILE A 54 -5.62 -30.75 4.20
N ILE A 55 -6.79 -30.39 3.71
CA ILE A 55 -7.66 -29.39 4.38
C ILE A 55 -9.08 -29.79 4.09
N ASN A 56 -9.80 -30.25 5.13
CA ASN A 56 -11.22 -30.56 4.98
C ASN A 56 -12.02 -29.91 6.10
N CYS A 57 -13.07 -29.19 5.72
CA CYS A 57 -13.93 -28.44 6.62
C CYS A 57 -15.09 -29.32 7.13
N GLU A 58 -15.33 -29.29 8.44
CA GLU A 58 -16.63 -28.92 8.99
C GLU A 58 -16.45 -28.28 10.39
N ARG A 59 -17.35 -27.34 10.75
CA ARG A 59 -17.31 -26.58 12.01
C ARG A 59 -17.29 -27.51 13.22
N VAL A 60 -16.19 -27.54 13.97
CA VAL A 60 -16.13 -28.23 15.26
C VAL A 60 -16.33 -27.22 16.39
N SER A 61 -17.34 -27.47 17.23
CA SER A 61 -17.55 -26.75 18.48
C SER A 61 -16.39 -27.02 19.45
N ILE A 62 -15.87 -25.95 20.05
CA ILE A 62 -14.72 -25.96 20.95
C ILE A 62 -15.13 -26.63 22.27
N ASP A 63 -14.55 -27.80 22.58
CA ASP A 63 -14.57 -28.42 23.92
C ASP A 63 -13.25 -29.17 24.21
N GLU A 64 -13.03 -29.53 25.47
CA GLU A 64 -11.76 -29.80 26.19
C GLU A 64 -10.81 -30.93 25.68
N GLU A 65 -11.02 -31.54 24.50
CA GLU A 65 -10.16 -32.60 23.92
C GLU A 65 -9.00 -32.09 23.04
N HIS A 66 -8.75 -30.77 22.99
CA HIS A 66 -7.79 -30.16 22.05
C HIS A 66 -6.46 -29.76 22.70
N ALA A 67 -5.33 -30.09 22.06
CA ALA A 67 -4.03 -29.59 22.47
C ALA A 67 -3.82 -28.17 21.92
N MET A 68 -3.69 -27.20 22.81
CA MET A 68 -3.38 -25.82 22.45
C MET A 68 -1.89 -25.57 22.60
N ILE A 69 -1.20 -25.34 21.49
CA ILE A 69 0.16 -24.82 21.51
C ILE A 69 0.04 -23.32 21.39
N LYS A 70 0.17 -22.65 22.53
CA LYS A 70 -0.07 -21.21 22.60
C LYS A 70 0.85 -20.45 21.66
N TYR A 71 2.10 -20.87 21.55
CA TYR A 71 3.14 -20.17 20.79
C TYR A 71 4.20 -21.17 20.29
N SER A 72 4.48 -21.11 18.99
CA SER A 72 5.56 -21.80 18.30
C SER A 72 6.27 -20.80 17.40
N ILE A 73 7.58 -20.74 17.49
CA ILE A 73 8.39 -19.86 16.64
C ILE A 73 8.89 -20.68 15.47
N PHE A 74 8.56 -20.27 14.25
CA PHE A 74 9.03 -20.88 13.02
C PHE A 74 10.12 -20.01 12.39
N SER A 75 11.32 -20.56 12.24
CA SER A 75 12.37 -19.98 11.40
C SER A 75 12.11 -20.37 9.96
N LEU A 76 11.68 -19.40 9.16
CA LEU A 76 11.34 -19.64 7.76
C LEU A 76 12.55 -19.41 6.84
N LYS A 77 13.43 -18.48 7.21
CA LYS A 77 14.75 -18.19 6.60
C LYS A 77 15.72 -17.80 7.71
N LYS A 78 17.00 -17.72 7.39
CA LYS A 78 18.09 -17.37 8.33
C LYS A 78 17.78 -16.14 9.21
N HIS A 79 16.99 -15.20 8.71
CA HIS A 79 16.69 -13.95 9.41
C HIS A 79 15.18 -13.64 9.58
N VAL A 80 14.29 -14.60 9.26
CA VAL A 80 12.84 -14.39 9.36
C VAL A 80 12.22 -15.41 10.31
N PHE A 81 11.57 -14.89 11.34
CA PHE A 81 10.89 -15.69 12.36
C PHE A 81 9.41 -15.33 12.43
N LEU A 82 8.58 -16.37 12.47
CA LEU A 82 7.13 -16.28 12.53
C LEU A 82 6.65 -16.92 13.83
N LEU A 83 5.98 -16.14 14.66
CA LEU A 83 5.31 -16.63 15.85
C LEU A 83 3.89 -17.07 15.49
N LEU A 84 3.61 -18.36 15.59
CA LEU A 84 2.30 -18.95 15.39
C LEU A 84 1.72 -19.48 16.69
N LYS A 85 0.40 -19.41 16.81
CA LYS A 85 -0.39 -20.19 17.75
C LYS A 85 -0.98 -21.36 16.97
N LEU A 86 -0.86 -22.56 17.52
CA LEU A 86 -1.40 -23.77 16.89
C LEU A 86 -2.47 -24.37 17.79
N LYS A 87 -3.61 -24.70 17.19
CA LYS A 87 -4.64 -25.50 17.85
C LYS A 87 -4.73 -26.84 17.16
N ILE A 88 -4.46 -27.92 17.89
CA ILE A 88 -4.40 -29.27 17.37
C ILE A 88 -5.61 -30.05 17.89
N ASP A 89 -6.45 -30.48 16.97
CA ASP A 89 -7.49 -31.49 17.16
C ASP A 89 -6.92 -32.85 16.72
N ILE A 90 -6.41 -33.62 17.69
CA ILE A 90 -5.79 -34.92 17.43
C ILE A 90 -6.84 -35.92 16.91
N LYS A 91 -8.06 -35.85 17.43
CA LYS A 91 -9.15 -36.78 17.14
C LYS A 91 -9.62 -36.68 15.69
N ASN A 92 -9.81 -35.45 15.22
CA ASN A 92 -10.23 -35.19 13.84
C ASN A 92 -9.03 -34.95 12.90
N LYS A 93 -7.80 -35.06 13.43
CA LYS A 93 -6.55 -34.75 12.74
C LYS A 93 -6.61 -33.37 12.06
N ILE A 94 -6.89 -32.31 12.83
CA ILE A 94 -6.94 -30.93 12.33
C ILE A 94 -5.91 -30.07 13.07
N ILE A 95 -5.11 -29.29 12.35
CA ILE A 95 -4.19 -28.30 12.90
C ILE A 95 -4.60 -26.93 12.39
N GLN A 96 -4.98 -26.04 13.30
CA GLN A 96 -5.33 -24.65 13.01
C GLN A 96 -4.13 -23.75 13.31
N LEU A 97 -3.71 -22.96 12.33
CA LEU A 97 -2.57 -22.05 12.44
C LEU A 97 -3.04 -20.60 12.53
N PHE A 98 -2.61 -19.89 13.57
CA PHE A 98 -2.93 -18.50 13.83
C PHE A 98 -1.64 -17.67 13.86
N PRO A 99 -1.48 -16.65 13.01
CA PRO A 99 -0.35 -15.74 13.09
C PRO A 99 -0.50 -14.83 14.31
N ILE A 100 0.61 -14.55 14.96
CA ILE A 100 0.67 -13.61 16.08
C ILE A 100 1.59 -12.45 15.73
N GLU A 101 2.81 -12.75 15.29
CA GLU A 101 3.79 -11.73 14.95
C GLU A 101 4.86 -12.27 13.99
N ILE A 102 5.40 -11.39 13.14
CA ILE A 102 6.59 -11.65 12.33
C ILE A 102 7.61 -10.59 12.63
N LYS A 103 8.83 -11.02 12.94
CA LYS A 103 9.98 -10.12 13.06
C LYS A 103 11.08 -10.50 12.07
N TYR A 104 11.78 -9.46 11.65
CA TYR A 104 12.91 -9.51 10.73
C TYR A 104 14.13 -8.85 11.38
N ASP A 105 15.31 -9.46 11.23
CA ASP A 105 16.58 -8.86 11.67
C ASP A 105 17.52 -8.69 10.47
N GLN A 106 18.06 -7.47 10.29
CA GLN A 106 19.01 -7.14 9.22
C GLN A 106 20.48 -7.27 9.63
N ASN A 107 20.80 -7.73 10.84
CA ASN A 107 22.19 -7.79 11.30
C ASN A 107 22.70 -9.22 11.52
N GLU A 108 23.87 -9.54 10.93
CA GLU A 108 24.49 -10.88 10.89
C GLU A 108 24.81 -11.54 12.26
N LYS A 109 24.45 -10.95 13.40
CA LYS A 109 24.85 -11.41 14.75
C LYS A 109 23.78 -11.42 15.85
N ASN A 110 22.53 -10.97 15.59
CA ASN A 110 21.52 -10.74 16.64
C ASN A 110 20.22 -11.57 16.51
N GLU A 111 20.20 -12.62 15.67
CA GLU A 111 19.01 -13.45 15.39
C GLU A 111 18.33 -14.01 16.65
N CYS A 112 19.09 -14.48 17.65
CA CYS A 112 18.52 -15.02 18.89
C CYS A 112 18.06 -13.93 19.87
N SER A 113 18.73 -12.77 19.91
CA SER A 113 18.42 -11.74 20.92
C SER A 113 17.07 -11.07 20.69
N LEU A 114 16.66 -10.90 19.42
CA LEU A 114 15.38 -10.27 19.10
C LEU A 114 14.18 -11.17 19.44
N ILE A 115 14.36 -12.48 19.29
CA ILE A 115 13.39 -13.51 19.69
C ILE A 115 13.32 -13.57 21.21
N GLU A 116 14.47 -13.55 21.90
CA GLU A 116 14.55 -13.46 23.36
C GLU A 116 13.79 -12.24 23.89
N GLU A 117 14.01 -11.06 23.29
CA GLU A 117 13.30 -9.83 23.64
C GLU A 117 11.78 -9.98 23.50
N LEU A 118 11.29 -10.57 22.39
CA LEU A 118 9.87 -10.84 22.21
C LEU A 118 9.28 -11.78 23.25
N ILE A 119 9.99 -12.86 23.54
CA ILE A 119 9.58 -13.86 24.52
C ILE A 119 9.50 -13.21 25.91
N LEU A 120 10.49 -12.38 26.25
CA LEU A 120 10.61 -11.65 27.51
C LEU A 120 9.54 -10.56 27.66
N GLU A 121 9.34 -9.72 26.65
CA GLU A 121 8.36 -8.63 26.64
C GLU A 121 6.93 -9.16 26.83
N ASN A 122 6.61 -10.29 26.19
CA ASN A 122 5.25 -10.84 26.15
C ASN A 122 5.03 -12.03 27.11
N ASN A 123 6.03 -12.42 27.92
CA ASN A 123 5.99 -13.59 28.80
C ASN A 123 5.50 -14.87 28.09
N ILE A 124 6.04 -15.13 26.89
CA ILE A 124 5.59 -16.23 26.03
C ILE A 124 6.24 -17.56 26.45
N VAL A 125 5.44 -18.62 26.56
CA VAL A 125 5.94 -20.00 26.74
C VAL A 125 5.86 -20.73 25.40
N ILE A 126 7.01 -21.13 24.87
CA ILE A 126 7.12 -21.87 23.61
C ILE A 126 7.07 -23.36 23.90
N THR A 127 6.23 -24.10 23.17
CA THR A 127 6.18 -25.56 23.23
C THR A 127 6.44 -26.17 21.88
N ASP A 128 7.26 -27.23 21.85
CA ASP A 128 7.57 -27.99 20.63
C ASP A 128 6.34 -28.82 20.16
N PRO A 129 5.73 -28.48 19.01
CA PRO A 129 4.63 -29.22 18.42
C PRO A 129 4.96 -30.66 18.05
N ILE A 130 6.20 -30.97 17.64
CA ILE A 130 6.58 -32.35 17.27
C ILE A 130 6.48 -33.23 18.51
N SER A 131 7.09 -32.80 19.63
CA SER A 131 6.98 -33.55 20.89
C SER A 131 5.54 -33.72 21.39
N ILE A 132 4.64 -32.76 21.12
CA ILE A 132 3.23 -32.86 21.48
C ILE A 132 2.50 -33.86 20.59
N LEU A 133 2.77 -33.85 19.28
CA LEU A 133 2.18 -34.78 18.34
C LEU A 133 2.68 -36.22 18.59
N GLU A 134 3.98 -36.40 18.81
CA GLU A 134 4.59 -37.71 19.10
C GLU A 134 4.13 -38.30 20.44
N LYS A 135 3.94 -37.48 21.48
CA LYS A 135 3.48 -37.97 22.80
C LYS A 135 2.03 -38.47 22.79
N ASN A 136 1.23 -38.09 21.80
CA ASN A 136 -0.20 -38.40 21.74
C ASN A 136 -0.56 -39.40 20.64
N VAL A 137 0.43 -39.94 19.92
CA VAL A 137 0.23 -40.95 18.86
C VAL A 137 1.11 -42.15 19.16
N ASP A 138 0.48 -43.26 19.58
CA ASP A 138 1.14 -44.56 19.53
C ASP A 138 1.28 -44.94 18.05
N PHE A 139 2.50 -45.29 17.62
CA PHE A 139 2.97 -45.63 16.26
C PHE A 139 3.47 -44.45 15.40
N VAL A 140 4.79 -44.35 15.17
CA VAL A 140 5.51 -44.84 13.98
C VAL A 140 7.00 -44.42 14.08
N ASN A 141 7.92 -45.32 13.74
CA ASN A 141 9.35 -45.04 13.56
C ASN A 141 9.54 -44.07 12.38
N LEU A 142 9.89 -42.82 12.68
CA LEU A 142 10.05 -41.74 11.70
C LEU A 142 11.26 -41.90 10.74
N ASN A 143 12.10 -42.92 10.92
CA ASN A 143 13.48 -42.87 10.39
C ASN A 143 13.74 -43.55 9.05
N GLU A 144 12.81 -44.32 8.45
CA GLU A 144 13.18 -45.15 7.28
C GLU A 144 12.32 -45.01 6.01
N ALA A 145 11.24 -44.20 6.00
CA ALA A 145 10.37 -44.06 4.82
C ALA A 145 10.52 -42.72 4.08
N ILE A 146 11.69 -42.07 4.20
CA ILE A 146 11.81 -40.63 3.93
C ILE A 146 11.94 -40.23 2.45
N GLU A 147 12.22 -41.12 1.50
CA GLU A 147 12.71 -40.68 0.17
C GLU A 147 11.76 -40.79 -1.02
N ASN A 148 10.56 -41.39 -0.94
CA ASN A 148 9.80 -41.68 -2.17
C ASN A 148 8.27 -41.55 -2.09
N SER A 149 7.75 -40.42 -1.62
CA SER A 149 6.36 -40.03 -1.88
C SER A 149 6.31 -38.60 -2.41
N PHE A 150 5.53 -38.40 -3.47
CA PHE A 150 5.28 -37.12 -4.12
C PHE A 150 4.61 -36.19 -3.08
N MET A 151 5.39 -35.29 -2.49
CA MET A 151 4.88 -34.31 -1.53
C MET A 151 4.53 -33.01 -2.28
N PRO A 152 3.51 -32.24 -1.85
CA PRO A 152 3.48 -30.82 -2.20
C PRO A 152 4.83 -30.23 -1.79
N GLU A 153 5.49 -29.51 -2.71
CA GLU A 153 6.82 -28.98 -2.46
C GLU A 153 6.74 -28.12 -1.19
N LEU A 154 7.51 -28.49 -0.16
CA LEU A 154 7.60 -27.77 1.11
C LEU A 154 7.80 -26.27 0.89
N ASP A 155 8.51 -25.92 -0.18
CA ASP A 155 8.73 -24.56 -0.64
C ASP A 155 7.40 -23.86 -0.97
N SER A 156 6.43 -24.52 -1.61
CA SER A 156 5.08 -23.99 -1.85
C SER A 156 4.29 -23.70 -0.57
N PHE A 157 4.42 -24.55 0.46
CA PHE A 157 3.81 -24.30 1.78
C PHE A 157 4.45 -23.09 2.46
N MET A 158 5.78 -23.04 2.47
CA MET A 158 6.53 -21.96 3.08
C MET A 158 6.30 -20.62 2.35
N ASP A 159 6.27 -20.64 1.02
CA ASP A 159 5.97 -19.47 0.19
C ASP A 159 4.56 -18.96 0.44
N PHE A 160 3.57 -19.85 0.64
CA PHE A 160 2.23 -19.46 1.03
C PHE A 160 2.18 -18.79 2.41
N ILE A 161 2.87 -19.37 3.40
CA ILE A 161 3.01 -18.79 4.74
C ILE A 161 3.67 -17.41 4.69
N PHE A 162 4.78 -17.28 3.94
CA PHE A 162 5.46 -16.01 3.69
C PHE A 162 4.56 -15.01 2.97
N PHE A 163 3.78 -15.45 2.02
CA PHE A 163 2.93 -14.57 1.25
C PHE A 163 1.79 -13.98 2.10
N ILE A 164 1.12 -14.83 2.89
CA ILE A 164 -0.04 -14.41 3.70
C ILE A 164 0.41 -13.63 4.93
N TRP A 165 1.41 -14.13 5.64
CA TRP A 165 1.79 -13.58 6.94
C TRP A 165 3.08 -12.78 6.88
N GLY A 166 4.03 -13.11 5.99
CA GLY A 166 5.36 -12.51 5.89
C GLY A 166 5.36 -10.98 5.92
N ALA A 167 6.42 -10.41 6.52
CA ALA A 167 6.61 -8.97 6.54
C ALA A 167 6.64 -8.43 5.11
N ASP A 168 5.92 -7.33 4.91
CA ASP A 168 5.85 -6.62 3.64
C ASP A 168 7.24 -6.12 3.14
N ASP A 169 8.29 -6.23 3.94
CA ASP A 169 9.56 -5.59 3.61
C ASP A 169 10.47 -6.42 2.69
N GLU A 170 10.42 -7.76 2.78
CA GLU A 170 11.24 -8.67 1.95
C GLU A 170 10.55 -9.07 0.65
N PHE A 171 9.22 -9.23 0.66
CA PHE A 171 8.47 -9.59 -0.56
C PHE A 171 8.44 -8.44 -1.58
N TRP A 172 8.60 -7.20 -1.10
CA TRP A 172 8.43 -5.99 -1.89
C TRP A 172 9.70 -5.12 -1.99
N ASP A 173 10.82 -5.61 -1.45
CA ASP A 173 12.18 -5.02 -1.54
C ASP A 173 12.25 -3.55 -1.09
N LYS A 174 12.26 -3.32 0.23
CA LYS A 174 12.37 -1.97 0.82
C LYS A 174 13.55 -1.15 0.29
N SER A 175 14.65 -1.81 -0.12
CA SER A 175 15.87 -1.15 -0.58
C SER A 175 15.74 -0.50 -1.97
N LYS A 176 14.74 -0.89 -2.77
CA LYS A 176 14.47 -0.33 -4.11
C LYS A 176 13.42 0.79 -4.13
N LEU A 177 12.76 1.04 -3.01
CA LEU A 177 11.61 1.96 -2.91
C LEU A 177 11.94 3.42 -3.16
N PHE A 178 13.15 3.85 -2.80
CA PHE A 178 13.57 5.23 -2.98
C PHE A 178 13.63 5.60 -4.47
N ASN A 179 13.86 4.66 -5.37
CA ASN A 179 14.06 4.98 -6.79
C ASN A 179 12.78 4.90 -7.62
N ILE A 180 11.61 5.14 -7.03
CA ILE A 180 10.29 4.95 -7.68
C ILE A 180 9.53 6.29 -7.87
N GLY A 181 10.23 7.41 -7.71
CA GLY A 181 9.67 8.73 -7.92
C GLY A 181 9.13 8.95 -9.34
N ILE A 182 8.43 10.06 -9.53
CA ILE A 182 7.75 10.41 -10.77
C ILE A 182 8.65 10.38 -12.01
N SER A 183 9.95 10.64 -11.85
CA SER A 183 10.94 10.56 -12.91
C SER A 183 11.05 9.18 -13.56
N LYS A 184 10.66 8.09 -12.88
CA LYS A 184 10.75 6.73 -13.43
C LYS A 184 9.65 6.37 -14.41
N TRP A 185 8.44 6.80 -14.12
CA TRP A 185 7.27 6.33 -14.83
C TRP A 185 6.66 7.40 -15.72
N TYR A 186 6.79 8.67 -15.34
CA TYR A 186 6.11 9.75 -16.05
C TYR A 186 6.57 9.89 -17.50
N GLU A 187 7.89 9.87 -17.74
CA GLU A 187 8.43 9.96 -19.10
C GLU A 187 7.97 8.79 -19.98
N ARG A 188 7.88 7.58 -19.40
CA ARG A 188 7.37 6.40 -20.11
C ARG A 188 5.91 6.55 -20.52
N LEU A 189 5.07 7.08 -19.61
CA LEU A 189 3.66 7.35 -19.87
C LEU A 189 3.45 8.50 -20.86
N SER A 190 4.19 9.61 -20.71
CA SER A 190 4.04 10.80 -21.56
C SER A 190 4.49 10.54 -22.99
N ASN A 191 5.51 9.69 -23.18
CA ASN A 191 6.03 9.33 -24.51
C ASN A 191 5.28 8.15 -25.16
N TYR A 192 4.24 7.61 -24.51
CA TYR A 192 3.45 6.54 -25.08
C TYR A 192 2.66 7.03 -26.31
N LYS A 193 2.45 6.14 -27.30
CA LYS A 193 1.87 6.50 -28.61
C LYS A 193 0.48 7.15 -28.53
N SER A 194 -0.27 6.85 -27.48
CA SER A 194 -1.56 7.45 -27.18
C SER A 194 -1.48 8.19 -25.85
N MET A 195 -2.26 9.27 -25.69
CA MET A 195 -2.38 9.96 -24.41
C MET A 195 -2.93 9.01 -23.33
N VAL A 196 -2.09 8.70 -22.33
CA VAL A 196 -2.41 7.80 -21.20
C VAL A 196 -2.21 8.47 -19.84
N THR A 197 -1.69 9.69 -19.81
CA THR A 197 -1.53 10.51 -18.59
C THR A 197 -1.76 11.97 -18.96
N ILE A 198 -1.89 12.84 -17.94
CA ILE A 198 -2.01 14.28 -18.14
C ILE A 198 -0.63 14.82 -18.54
N ASN A 199 -0.61 15.65 -19.59
CA ASN A 199 0.60 16.29 -20.06
C ASN A 199 1.19 17.21 -18.98
N GLY A 200 2.48 17.45 -19.08
CA GLY A 200 3.23 18.20 -18.08
C GLY A 200 4.73 18.21 -18.36
N ILE A 201 5.43 19.12 -17.68
CA ILE A 201 6.85 19.40 -17.88
C ILE A 201 7.60 19.05 -16.61
N LEU A 202 8.61 18.17 -16.74
CA LEU A 202 9.43 17.68 -15.63
C LEU A 202 10.69 18.54 -15.50
N PHE A 203 11.03 18.90 -14.26
CA PHE A 203 12.19 19.69 -13.90
C PHE A 203 13.02 18.96 -12.85
N ASN A 204 14.34 19.01 -12.99
CA ASN A 204 15.25 18.58 -11.94
C ASN A 204 15.45 19.73 -10.94
N ILE A 205 15.31 19.42 -9.65
CA ILE A 205 15.50 20.39 -8.57
C ILE A 205 16.89 20.17 -7.98
N PRO A 206 17.79 21.18 -8.04
CA PRO A 206 19.14 21.02 -7.52
C PRO A 206 19.13 20.99 -5.99
N ASP A 207 20.03 20.22 -5.38
CA ASP A 207 20.17 20.12 -3.92
C ASP A 207 20.44 21.48 -3.27
N SER A 208 21.10 22.39 -3.97
CA SER A 208 21.28 23.78 -3.53
C SER A 208 19.95 24.50 -3.28
N LEU A 209 18.95 24.31 -4.14
CA LEU A 209 17.63 24.92 -3.96
C LEU A 209 16.86 24.29 -2.79
N ILE A 210 17.08 23.00 -2.53
CA ILE A 210 16.53 22.32 -1.34
C ILE A 210 17.06 22.99 -0.07
N LEU A 211 18.38 23.12 0.04
CA LEU A 211 19.04 23.74 1.20
C LEU A 211 18.68 25.23 1.34
N GLU A 212 18.70 25.98 0.23
CA GLU A 212 18.55 27.44 0.25
C GLU A 212 17.10 27.89 0.41
N TYR A 213 16.12 27.14 -0.12
CA TYR A 213 14.71 27.52 -0.08
C TYR A 213 13.84 26.58 0.76
N PHE A 214 13.94 25.26 0.62
CA PHE A 214 13.01 24.37 1.32
C PHE A 214 13.35 24.20 2.80
N GLU A 215 14.64 24.22 3.14
CA GLU A 215 15.13 24.08 4.52
C GLU A 215 15.34 25.40 5.25
N SER A 216 15.32 26.53 4.53
CA SER A 216 15.36 27.85 5.17
C SER A 216 14.03 28.16 5.85
N ASP A 217 14.06 29.02 6.87
CA ASP A 217 12.82 29.51 7.49
C ASP A 217 12.17 30.62 6.63
N GLY A 218 10.83 30.67 6.62
CA GLY A 218 10.05 31.71 5.91
C GLY A 218 9.71 31.38 4.46
N PHE A 219 8.80 32.12 3.84
CA PHE A 219 8.28 31.81 2.49
C PHE A 219 8.95 32.60 1.35
N ASP A 220 9.75 33.61 1.68
CA ASP A 220 10.32 34.54 0.72
C ASP A 220 11.52 33.93 -0.03
N ILE A 221 11.47 33.99 -1.36
CA ILE A 221 12.61 33.62 -2.20
C ILE A 221 13.60 34.78 -2.21
N ASN A 222 14.62 34.72 -1.37
CA ASN A 222 15.70 35.70 -1.37
C ASN A 222 16.68 35.45 -2.52
N TYR A 223 16.41 36.05 -3.68
CA TYR A 223 17.25 35.92 -4.88
C TYR A 223 18.70 36.35 -4.67
N GLU A 224 19.03 37.20 -3.70
CA GLU A 224 20.42 37.64 -3.48
C GLU A 224 21.27 36.51 -2.88
N THR A 225 20.69 35.70 -2.01
CA THR A 225 21.38 34.61 -1.30
C THR A 225 21.44 33.30 -2.08
N LEU A 226 20.63 33.16 -3.14
CA LEU A 226 20.62 31.94 -3.95
C LEU A 226 21.92 31.74 -4.73
N SER A 227 22.36 30.49 -4.82
CA SER A 227 23.44 30.09 -5.70
C SER A 227 23.06 30.25 -7.18
N GLU A 228 24.08 30.29 -8.05
CA GLU A 228 23.89 30.37 -9.49
C GLU A 228 23.08 29.20 -10.05
N SER A 229 23.21 28.00 -9.47
CA SER A 229 22.41 26.82 -9.84
C SER A 229 20.94 26.99 -9.49
N SER A 230 20.62 27.46 -8.29
CA SER A 230 19.25 27.72 -7.84
C SER A 230 18.59 28.80 -8.69
N LYS A 231 19.30 29.90 -8.96
CA LYS A 231 18.83 30.99 -9.85
C LYS A 231 18.47 30.48 -11.23
N LYS A 232 19.38 29.74 -11.88
CA LYS A 232 19.14 29.15 -13.20
C LYS A 232 17.95 28.18 -13.21
N CYS A 233 17.78 27.39 -12.16
CA CYS A 233 16.63 26.48 -12.03
C CYS A 233 15.30 27.27 -12.00
N LEU A 234 15.20 28.29 -11.14
CA LEU A 234 14.02 29.14 -11.02
C LEU A 234 13.73 29.91 -12.32
N GLU A 235 14.76 30.47 -12.95
CA GLU A 235 14.65 31.15 -14.24
C GLU A 235 14.14 30.21 -15.33
N TYR A 236 14.65 28.97 -15.37
CA TYR A 236 14.24 27.96 -16.33
C TYR A 236 12.78 27.56 -16.13
N ILE A 237 12.35 27.26 -14.90
CA ILE A 237 10.95 26.94 -14.59
C ILE A 237 10.03 28.10 -14.99
N ASN A 238 10.37 29.32 -14.59
CA ASN A 238 9.58 30.51 -14.91
C ASN A 238 9.52 30.79 -16.42
N LYS A 239 10.64 30.60 -17.13
CA LYS A 239 10.70 30.67 -18.58
C LYS A 239 9.78 29.63 -19.22
N SER A 240 9.83 28.38 -18.79
CA SER A 240 8.96 27.30 -19.29
C SER A 240 7.48 27.61 -19.06
N ILE A 241 7.10 28.15 -17.90
CA ILE A 241 5.72 28.59 -17.63
C ILE A 241 5.29 29.68 -18.62
N ARG A 242 6.16 30.68 -18.87
CA ARG A 242 5.86 31.80 -19.79
C ARG A 242 5.82 31.41 -21.27
N GLU A 243 6.65 30.46 -21.69
CA GLU A 243 6.68 29.99 -23.08
C GLU A 243 5.51 29.05 -23.39
N ASN A 244 5.00 28.34 -22.38
CA ASN A 244 3.87 27.39 -22.51
C ASN A 244 2.54 27.99 -21.99
N LYS A 245 2.30 29.28 -22.22
CA LYS A 245 1.09 29.98 -21.71
C LYS A 245 -0.23 29.41 -22.18
N GLU A 246 -0.31 28.92 -23.43
CA GLU A 246 -1.54 28.30 -23.93
C GLU A 246 -1.82 26.97 -23.21
N PHE A 247 -0.77 26.17 -23.02
CA PHE A 247 -0.81 24.90 -22.30
C PHE A 247 -1.18 25.08 -20.82
N PHE A 248 -0.66 26.11 -20.16
CA PHE A 248 -0.98 26.45 -18.77
C PHE A 248 -2.04 27.55 -18.65
N SER A 249 -2.90 27.73 -19.66
CA SER A 249 -3.88 28.83 -19.69
C SER A 249 -4.88 28.80 -18.53
N LEU A 250 -5.26 27.60 -18.08
CA LEU A 250 -6.11 27.40 -16.91
C LEU A 250 -5.31 27.29 -15.58
N GLY A 251 -3.98 27.26 -15.68
CA GLY A 251 -3.04 27.03 -14.58
C GLY A 251 -2.37 25.66 -14.66
N PHE A 252 -1.62 25.31 -13.63
CA PHE A 252 -0.88 24.06 -13.53
C PHE A 252 -0.91 23.49 -12.12
N VAL A 253 -0.73 22.18 -12.01
CA VAL A 253 -0.69 21.45 -10.73
C VAL A 253 0.72 20.89 -10.52
N PRO A 254 1.38 21.25 -9.40
CA PRO A 254 2.67 20.67 -9.08
C PRO A 254 2.55 19.29 -8.45
N LYS A 255 3.48 18.42 -8.81
CA LYS A 255 3.79 17.18 -8.09
C LYS A 255 5.30 17.13 -7.89
N PHE A 256 5.72 17.00 -6.64
CA PHE A 256 7.12 16.80 -6.31
C PHE A 256 7.52 15.35 -6.58
N THR A 257 8.68 14.91 -6.07
CA THR A 257 9.26 13.61 -6.41
C THR A 257 8.27 12.43 -6.30
N TRP A 258 7.42 12.40 -5.28
CA TRP A 258 6.33 11.42 -5.15
C TRP A 258 4.97 12.05 -4.89
N SER A 259 4.92 13.23 -4.28
CA SER A 259 3.70 13.74 -3.65
C SER A 259 3.17 15.01 -4.33
N THR A 260 1.84 15.10 -4.42
CA THR A 260 1.13 16.33 -4.78
C THR A 260 0.77 17.08 -3.48
N PRO A 261 1.01 18.41 -3.36
CA PRO A 261 0.86 19.21 -2.13
C PRO A 261 -0.62 19.51 -1.78
N THR A 262 -1.41 18.45 -1.65
CA THR A 262 -2.87 18.49 -1.42
C THR A 262 -3.24 18.90 0.00
N ASP A 263 -2.33 18.65 0.94
CA ASP A 263 -2.38 19.08 2.35
C ASP A 263 -2.15 20.58 2.53
N ALA A 264 -1.51 21.25 1.56
CA ALA A 264 -1.16 22.68 1.61
C ALA A 264 -2.18 23.59 0.90
N THR A 265 -3.34 23.08 0.48
CA THR A 265 -4.35 23.89 -0.23
C THR A 265 -4.82 25.12 0.54
N TRP A 266 -4.63 25.16 1.86
CA TRP A 266 -4.97 26.28 2.73
C TRP A 266 -4.17 27.57 2.44
N ILE A 267 -2.97 27.47 1.86
CA ILE A 267 -2.13 28.64 1.56
C ILE A 267 -2.59 29.37 0.29
N ASN A 268 -3.26 28.66 -0.62
CA ASN A 268 -3.76 29.21 -1.87
C ASN A 268 -5.12 29.90 -1.65
N SER A 269 -5.28 31.10 -2.23
CA SER A 269 -6.52 31.89 -2.15
C SER A 269 -7.76 31.14 -2.68
N ASN A 270 -7.58 30.30 -3.69
CA ASN A 270 -8.63 29.50 -4.31
C ASN A 270 -8.88 28.15 -3.60
N ARG A 271 -8.19 27.87 -2.49
CA ARG A 271 -8.26 26.61 -1.72
C ARG A 271 -8.10 25.34 -2.57
N ASN A 272 -7.26 25.41 -3.59
CA ASN A 272 -6.96 24.29 -4.48
C ASN A 272 -5.45 24.25 -4.79
N ILE A 273 -5.03 23.15 -5.43
CA ILE A 273 -3.62 22.90 -5.79
C ILE A 273 -3.19 23.56 -7.12
N CYS A 274 -4.05 24.38 -7.74
CA CYS A 274 -3.74 25.04 -9.01
C CYS A 274 -2.90 26.29 -8.75
N CYS A 275 -1.80 26.40 -9.49
CA CYS A 275 -0.90 27.54 -9.50
C CYS A 275 -0.88 28.18 -10.90
N LYS A 276 -0.65 29.48 -10.95
CA LYS A 276 -0.52 30.27 -12.19
C LYS A 276 0.82 30.99 -12.29
N THR A 277 1.51 31.18 -11.17
CA THR A 277 2.81 31.86 -11.12
C THR A 277 3.87 31.01 -10.43
N LEU A 278 5.14 31.40 -10.57
CA LEU A 278 6.26 30.76 -9.90
C LEU A 278 6.15 30.91 -8.37
N GLU A 279 5.67 32.06 -7.91
CA GLU A 279 5.53 32.37 -6.49
C GLU A 279 4.46 31.48 -5.84
N GLU A 280 3.28 31.37 -6.46
CA GLU A 280 2.21 30.46 -5.99
C GLU A 280 2.70 29.01 -5.93
N LEU A 281 3.49 28.58 -6.92
CA LEU A 281 4.08 27.24 -6.98
C LEU A 281 4.99 26.96 -5.78
N PHE A 282 5.98 27.81 -5.53
CA PHE A 282 6.98 27.55 -4.50
C PHE A 282 6.42 27.75 -3.09
N ILE A 283 5.50 28.69 -2.89
CA ILE A 283 4.78 28.85 -1.61
C ILE A 283 3.95 27.59 -1.31
N LEU A 284 3.21 27.06 -2.29
CA LEU A 284 2.41 25.85 -2.12
C LEU A 284 3.28 24.63 -1.80
N LEU A 285 4.38 24.45 -2.53
CA LEU A 285 5.32 23.34 -2.29
C LEU A 285 5.95 23.44 -0.90
N LYS A 286 6.35 24.65 -0.47
CA LYS A 286 6.98 24.86 0.84
C LYS A 286 6.02 24.66 2.01
N ALA A 287 4.75 24.98 1.83
CA ALA A 287 3.73 24.81 2.87
C ALA A 287 3.29 23.34 3.08
N SER A 288 3.74 22.39 2.24
CA SER A 288 3.27 21.01 2.27
C SER A 288 4.18 20.11 3.09
N THR A 289 3.61 19.44 4.09
CA THR A 289 4.31 18.43 4.88
C THR A 289 4.64 17.21 4.02
N LYS A 290 3.80 16.89 3.01
CA LYS A 290 4.08 15.80 2.07
C LYS A 290 5.32 16.10 1.21
N VAL A 291 5.54 17.35 0.83
CA VAL A 291 6.75 17.75 0.10
C VAL A 291 7.97 17.71 1.01
N SER A 292 7.85 18.10 2.28
CA SER A 292 8.94 17.91 3.26
C SER A 292 9.30 16.43 3.43
N GLU A 293 8.31 15.55 3.58
CA GLU A 293 8.52 14.09 3.66
C GLU A 293 9.19 13.52 2.39
N ASP A 294 8.81 14.01 1.20
CA ASP A 294 9.49 13.65 -0.04
C ASP A 294 10.97 14.08 0.00
N ILE A 295 11.28 15.30 0.43
CA ILE A 295 12.67 15.79 0.51
C ILE A 295 13.50 14.92 1.46
N ASP A 296 12.97 14.59 2.64
CA ASP A 296 13.67 13.76 3.61
C ASP A 296 13.88 12.33 3.08
N ARG A 297 12.85 11.74 2.48
CA ARG A 297 12.96 10.44 1.80
C ARG A 297 13.99 10.47 0.67
N ALA A 298 14.05 11.55 -0.09
CA ALA A 298 15.02 11.70 -1.19
C ALA A 298 16.46 11.75 -0.67
N LYS A 299 16.71 12.45 0.44
CA LYS A 299 18.02 12.49 1.10
C LYS A 299 18.43 11.11 1.63
N GLU A 300 17.53 10.41 2.33
CA GLU A 300 17.78 9.07 2.84
C GLU A 300 18.13 8.09 1.69
N GLY A 301 17.37 8.17 0.61
CA GLY A 301 17.56 7.35 -0.59
C GLY A 301 18.69 7.79 -1.51
N LYS A 302 19.34 8.93 -1.24
CA LYS A 302 20.35 9.57 -2.13
C LYS A 302 19.86 9.73 -3.58
N ILE A 303 18.61 10.13 -3.75
CA ILE A 303 18.01 10.39 -5.06
C ILE A 303 17.82 11.89 -5.30
N SER A 304 17.86 12.29 -6.56
CA SER A 304 17.61 13.68 -6.94
C SER A 304 16.12 14.02 -6.86
N ASN A 305 15.82 15.21 -6.36
CA ASN A 305 14.46 15.73 -6.35
C ASN A 305 14.02 16.21 -7.74
N VAL A 306 12.75 15.98 -8.05
CA VAL A 306 12.15 16.43 -9.32
C VAL A 306 10.80 17.08 -9.08
N LEU A 307 10.43 17.98 -9.98
CA LEU A 307 9.17 18.69 -9.96
C LEU A 307 8.48 18.51 -11.32
N LEU A 308 7.27 17.98 -11.30
CA LEU A 308 6.40 17.92 -12.47
C LEU A 308 5.34 19.02 -12.38
N LEU A 309 5.23 19.83 -13.43
CA LEU A 309 4.11 20.76 -13.61
C LEU A 309 3.14 20.21 -14.65
N ARG A 310 1.96 19.77 -14.20
CA ARG A 310 0.90 19.26 -15.08
C ARG A 310 -0.09 20.34 -15.45
N GLU A 311 -0.72 20.21 -16.61
CA GLU A 311 -1.88 21.03 -16.97
C GLU A 311 -2.98 20.90 -15.90
N TYR A 312 -3.55 22.03 -15.49
CA TYR A 312 -4.71 22.02 -14.60
C TYR A 312 -6.00 21.81 -15.39
N ILE A 313 -6.72 20.75 -15.05
CA ILE A 313 -8.01 20.41 -15.67
C ILE A 313 -9.12 20.67 -14.63
N PRO A 314 -9.83 21.81 -14.68
CA PRO A 314 -10.86 22.15 -13.69
C PRO A 314 -12.10 21.27 -13.77
N THR A 315 -12.28 20.53 -14.87
CA THR A 315 -13.44 19.66 -15.11
C THR A 315 -13.24 18.23 -14.61
N LEU A 316 -12.16 17.94 -13.88
CA LEU A 316 -11.97 16.63 -13.26
C LEU A 316 -12.98 16.45 -12.13
N ASP A 317 -13.86 15.47 -12.28
CA ASP A 317 -14.85 15.10 -11.27
C ASP A 317 -14.28 13.96 -10.40
N GLU A 318 -14.14 14.22 -9.10
CA GLU A 318 -13.66 13.29 -8.09
C GLU A 318 -14.44 11.96 -8.07
N MET A 319 -15.70 11.94 -8.52
CA MET A 319 -16.49 10.71 -8.67
C MET A 319 -15.84 9.69 -9.62
N PHE A 320 -15.09 10.16 -10.62
CA PHE A 320 -14.48 9.30 -11.64
C PHE A 320 -13.00 9.00 -11.38
N GLU A 321 -12.52 9.27 -10.16
CA GLU A 321 -11.19 8.87 -9.71
C GLU A 321 -11.22 7.51 -9.00
N PHE A 322 -10.36 6.61 -9.46
CA PHE A 322 -10.24 5.26 -8.91
C PHE A 322 -8.78 4.90 -8.66
N ARG A 323 -8.56 4.01 -7.70
CA ARG A 323 -7.30 3.31 -7.53
C ARG A 323 -7.45 1.88 -8.01
N VAL A 324 -6.61 1.46 -8.94
CA VAL A 324 -6.56 0.11 -9.49
C VAL A 324 -5.32 -0.59 -8.96
N PHE A 325 -5.50 -1.71 -8.31
CA PHE A 325 -4.43 -2.57 -7.80
C PHE A 325 -4.18 -3.68 -8.81
N ILE A 326 -2.95 -3.82 -9.26
CA ILE A 326 -2.55 -4.81 -10.26
C ILE A 326 -1.40 -5.61 -9.69
N GLY A 327 -1.43 -6.93 -9.86
CA GLY A 327 -0.35 -7.80 -9.44
C GLY A 327 -0.01 -8.85 -10.48
N GLY A 328 1.28 -9.15 -10.60
CA GLY A 328 1.84 -10.14 -11.50
C GLY A 328 2.64 -11.21 -10.75
N ARG A 329 2.81 -12.38 -11.37
CA ARG A 329 3.74 -13.42 -10.91
C ARG A 329 5.06 -13.27 -11.65
N ASN A 330 6.17 -13.75 -11.07
CA ASN A 330 7.49 -13.72 -11.72
C ASN A 330 7.69 -15.00 -12.56
N PRO A 331 8.13 -14.93 -13.83
CA PRO A 331 8.39 -13.73 -14.64
C PRO A 331 7.10 -13.01 -15.00
N TYR A 332 7.14 -11.67 -15.04
CA TYR A 332 5.97 -10.77 -15.15
C TYR A 332 5.17 -10.88 -16.46
N SER A 333 5.25 -11.98 -17.21
CA SER A 333 4.51 -12.19 -18.47
C SER A 333 2.99 -12.15 -18.31
N GLU A 334 2.49 -12.37 -17.09
CA GLU A 334 1.07 -12.37 -16.77
C GLU A 334 0.80 -11.60 -15.47
N TYR A 335 -0.25 -10.80 -15.49
CA TYR A 335 -0.75 -10.04 -14.35
C TYR A 335 -2.26 -9.91 -14.43
N LYS A 336 -2.87 -9.56 -13.29
CA LYS A 336 -4.30 -9.35 -13.16
C LYS A 336 -4.63 -8.17 -12.27
N ILE A 337 -5.88 -7.72 -12.37
CA ILE A 337 -6.43 -6.69 -11.47
C ILE A 337 -6.84 -7.36 -10.16
N LEU A 338 -6.24 -6.91 -9.06
CA LEU A 338 -6.50 -7.39 -7.70
C LEU A 338 -7.70 -6.67 -7.08
N GLY A 339 -7.94 -5.42 -7.45
CA GLY A 339 -9.03 -4.62 -6.91
C GLY A 339 -9.10 -3.24 -7.55
N ILE A 340 -10.28 -2.63 -7.52
CA ILE A 340 -10.57 -1.28 -7.99
C ILE A 340 -11.36 -0.59 -6.89
N SER A 341 -10.80 0.46 -6.31
CA SER A 341 -11.47 1.26 -5.27
C SER A 341 -11.81 2.63 -5.81
N GLN A 342 -12.97 3.17 -5.43
CA GLN A 342 -13.19 4.61 -5.44
C GLN A 342 -12.06 5.31 -4.69
N LYS A 343 -11.50 6.37 -5.26
CA LYS A 343 -10.36 7.11 -4.67
C LYS A 343 -10.76 7.85 -3.40
N HIS A 344 -11.85 8.61 -3.46
CA HIS A 344 -12.30 9.48 -2.39
C HIS A 344 -13.33 8.80 -1.50
N ILE A 345 -12.86 7.98 -0.55
CA ILE A 345 -13.72 7.13 0.28
C ILE A 345 -14.67 7.90 1.21
N CYS A 346 -14.38 9.17 1.50
CA CYS A 346 -15.20 10.04 2.35
C CYS A 346 -16.50 10.52 1.67
N TYR A 347 -16.60 10.41 0.34
CA TYR A 347 -17.76 10.85 -0.41
C TYR A 347 -18.62 9.68 -0.85
N TYR A 348 -19.92 9.78 -0.58
CA TYR A 348 -20.90 8.89 -1.15
C TYR A 348 -21.46 9.50 -2.44
N TYR A 349 -21.18 8.87 -3.58
CA TYR A 349 -21.71 9.25 -4.87
C TYR A 349 -22.87 8.34 -5.24
N LYS A 350 -24.11 8.84 -5.06
CA LYS A 350 -25.33 8.07 -5.32
C LYS A 350 -25.37 7.46 -6.72
N GLU A 351 -25.02 8.25 -7.72
CA GLU A 351 -24.99 7.79 -9.11
C GLU A 351 -23.97 6.66 -9.30
N LEU A 352 -22.75 6.80 -8.78
CA LEU A 352 -21.73 5.76 -8.88
C LEU A 352 -22.11 4.48 -8.11
N SER A 353 -22.69 4.61 -6.91
CA SER A 353 -23.02 3.47 -6.05
C SER A 353 -24.26 2.71 -6.51
N GLU A 354 -25.34 3.40 -6.87
CA GLU A 354 -26.63 2.78 -7.19
C GLU A 354 -26.79 2.44 -8.69
N ASN A 355 -26.06 3.09 -9.59
CA ASN A 355 -26.17 2.85 -11.03
C ASN A 355 -25.31 1.64 -11.46
N PHE A 356 -25.94 0.46 -11.44
CA PHE A 356 -25.30 -0.79 -11.87
C PHE A 356 -24.69 -0.69 -13.29
N LYS A 357 -25.40 -0.08 -14.25
CA LYS A 357 -24.92 0.04 -15.63
C LYS A 357 -23.64 0.87 -15.73
N LEU A 358 -23.57 1.97 -14.96
CA LEU A 358 -22.39 2.82 -14.91
C LEU A 358 -21.20 2.06 -14.32
N ARG A 359 -21.39 1.37 -13.18
CA ARG A 359 -20.33 0.54 -12.55
C ARG A 359 -19.83 -0.56 -13.48
N THR A 360 -20.73 -1.28 -14.15
CA THR A 360 -20.35 -2.28 -15.15
C THR A 360 -19.52 -1.66 -16.26
N ARG A 361 -19.94 -0.51 -16.80
CA ARG A 361 -19.22 0.18 -17.86
C ARG A 361 -17.83 0.65 -17.42
N ILE A 362 -17.71 1.19 -16.20
CA ILE A 362 -16.44 1.59 -15.58
C ILE A 362 -15.53 0.37 -15.44
N LYS A 363 -16.01 -0.71 -14.81
CA LYS A 363 -15.27 -1.96 -14.61
C LYS A 363 -14.76 -2.50 -15.94
N SER A 364 -15.64 -2.66 -16.94
CA SER A 364 -15.24 -3.15 -18.27
C SER A 364 -14.22 -2.25 -18.94
N SER A 365 -14.32 -0.93 -18.79
CA SER A 365 -13.35 0.01 -19.39
C SER A 365 -11.98 -0.07 -18.72
N ILE A 366 -11.94 -0.22 -17.40
CA ILE A 366 -10.69 -0.43 -16.65
C ILE A 366 -10.06 -1.77 -17.05
N MET A 367 -10.85 -2.84 -17.10
CA MET A 367 -10.37 -4.16 -17.53
C MET A 367 -9.81 -4.11 -18.96
N GLU A 368 -10.55 -3.50 -19.90
CA GLU A 368 -10.09 -3.31 -21.28
C GLU A 368 -8.77 -2.54 -21.35
N PHE A 369 -8.67 -1.44 -20.58
CA PHE A 369 -7.47 -0.61 -20.57
C PHE A 369 -6.25 -1.37 -20.05
N PHE A 370 -6.36 -1.97 -18.87
CA PHE A 370 -5.21 -2.58 -18.20
C PHE A 370 -4.88 -3.97 -18.73
N LEU A 371 -5.85 -4.82 -19.06
CA LEU A 371 -5.56 -6.22 -19.43
C LEU A 371 -5.30 -6.41 -20.94
N TYR A 372 -5.77 -5.48 -21.78
CA TYR A 372 -5.69 -5.62 -23.23
C TYR A 372 -5.05 -4.40 -23.91
N SER A 373 -5.69 -3.22 -23.86
CA SER A 373 -5.29 -2.04 -24.64
C SER A 373 -3.90 -1.50 -24.31
N LYS A 374 -3.51 -1.54 -23.03
CA LYS A 374 -2.22 -1.04 -22.54
C LYS A 374 -1.35 -2.13 -21.95
N LYS A 375 -1.56 -3.40 -22.30
CA LYS A 375 -0.89 -4.53 -21.67
C LYS A 375 0.63 -4.37 -21.61
N GLU A 376 1.25 -4.13 -22.76
CA GLU A 376 2.70 -3.93 -22.89
C GLU A 376 3.22 -2.77 -22.01
N LEU A 377 2.46 -1.68 -21.88
CA LEU A 377 2.86 -0.55 -21.04
C LEU A 377 2.87 -0.93 -19.57
N ILE A 378 1.91 -1.74 -19.12
CA ILE A 378 1.84 -2.20 -17.72
C ILE A 378 2.98 -3.17 -17.42
N LEU A 379 3.32 -4.06 -18.35
CA LEU A 379 4.48 -4.95 -18.24
C LEU A 379 5.79 -4.16 -18.06
N GLU A 380 6.03 -3.16 -18.91
CA GLU A 380 7.20 -2.31 -18.78
C GLU A 380 7.23 -1.54 -17.45
N LEU A 381 6.07 -1.15 -16.90
CA LEU A 381 6.01 -0.52 -15.58
C LEU A 381 6.34 -1.52 -14.46
N PHE A 382 5.93 -2.78 -14.57
CA PHE A 382 6.39 -3.83 -13.65
C PHE A 382 7.92 -3.97 -13.68
N ASP A 383 8.53 -3.91 -14.86
CA ASP A 383 10.00 -3.94 -15.00
C ASP A 383 10.68 -2.69 -14.41
N ILE A 384 10.12 -1.49 -14.66
CA ILE A 384 10.65 -0.22 -14.12
C ILE A 384 10.62 -0.21 -12.59
N PHE A 385 9.54 -0.71 -11.99
CA PHE A 385 9.36 -0.72 -10.54
C PHE A 385 10.03 -1.92 -9.88
N ASN A 386 10.32 -2.98 -10.65
CA ASN A 386 10.75 -4.28 -10.14
C ASN A 386 9.89 -4.73 -8.94
N SER A 387 8.57 -4.60 -9.07
CA SER A 387 7.61 -4.88 -8.00
C SER A 387 6.61 -5.92 -8.46
N MET A 388 6.09 -6.75 -7.56
CA MET A 388 5.04 -7.70 -7.89
C MET A 388 3.64 -7.07 -7.97
N CYS A 389 3.44 -5.87 -7.42
CA CYS A 389 2.15 -5.21 -7.34
C CYS A 389 2.28 -3.70 -7.39
N ILE A 390 1.50 -3.11 -8.29
CA ILE A 390 1.48 -1.68 -8.53
C ILE A 390 0.05 -1.18 -8.34
N ALA A 391 -0.07 -0.05 -7.68
CA ALA A 391 -1.30 0.73 -7.57
C ALA A 391 -1.27 1.89 -8.55
N PHE A 392 -2.34 2.01 -9.32
CA PHE A 392 -2.55 3.07 -10.28
C PHE A 392 -3.70 3.95 -9.82
N ASP A 393 -3.44 5.23 -9.57
CA ASP A 393 -4.51 6.21 -9.49
C ASP A 393 -4.88 6.61 -10.91
N ILE A 394 -6.15 6.48 -11.27
CA ILE A 394 -6.67 6.78 -12.59
C ILE A 394 -7.84 7.76 -12.52
N TYR A 395 -8.01 8.51 -13.59
CA TYR A 395 -9.21 9.28 -13.87
C TYR A 395 -9.89 8.75 -15.12
N ILE A 396 -11.21 8.58 -15.06
CA ILE A 396 -12.01 8.17 -16.21
C ILE A 396 -12.72 9.40 -16.77
N SER A 397 -12.23 9.89 -17.90
CA SER A 397 -12.88 10.98 -18.61
C SER A 397 -14.11 10.47 -19.34
N ASN A 398 -15.26 11.11 -19.08
CA ASN A 398 -16.51 10.90 -19.80
C ASN A 398 -16.67 11.91 -20.94
N TYR A 399 -15.70 11.99 -21.85
CA TYR A 399 -15.77 12.89 -23.01
C TYR A 399 -16.45 12.19 -24.20
N LYS A 400 -17.55 12.77 -24.71
CA LYS A 400 -18.27 12.32 -25.92
C LYS A 400 -18.61 10.82 -25.93
N GLU A 401 -19.10 10.28 -24.81
CA GLU A 401 -19.55 8.88 -24.69
C GLU A 401 -18.46 7.82 -24.95
N LYS A 402 -17.18 8.19 -25.00
CA LYS A 402 -16.06 7.24 -24.99
C LYS A 402 -15.27 7.45 -23.70
N LEU A 403 -15.30 6.46 -22.82
CA LEU A 403 -14.51 6.50 -21.59
C LEU A 403 -13.03 6.42 -21.99
N SER A 404 -12.27 7.46 -21.68
CA SER A 404 -10.82 7.45 -21.82
C SER A 404 -10.19 7.50 -20.45
N ILE A 405 -9.27 6.57 -20.17
CA ILE A 405 -8.60 6.46 -18.89
C ILE A 405 -7.26 7.21 -18.95
N LEU A 406 -7.04 8.05 -17.95
CA LEU A 406 -5.76 8.72 -17.71
C LEU A 406 -5.18 8.20 -16.42
N ILE A 407 -3.93 7.73 -16.46
CA ILE A 407 -3.13 7.39 -15.28
C ILE A 407 -2.67 8.72 -14.66
N ILE A 408 -3.09 8.95 -13.43
CA ILE A 408 -2.76 10.13 -12.62
C ILE A 408 -1.53 9.85 -11.78
N ASP A 409 -1.43 8.66 -11.19
CA ASP A 409 -0.31 8.29 -10.33
C ASP A 409 0.01 6.81 -10.41
N VAL A 410 1.26 6.46 -10.15
CA VAL A 410 1.76 5.09 -10.13
C VAL A 410 2.63 4.91 -8.90
N GLN A 411 2.27 3.95 -8.04
CA GLN A 411 2.97 3.71 -6.78
C GLN A 411 3.03 2.21 -6.50
N PRO A 412 4.08 1.70 -5.82
CA PRO A 412 4.07 0.32 -5.32
C PRO A 412 2.92 0.13 -4.30
N LEU A 413 2.31 -1.06 -4.31
CA LEU A 413 1.12 -1.33 -3.48
C LEU A 413 1.33 -1.07 -1.97
N LEU A 414 2.54 -1.29 -1.46
CA LEU A 414 2.82 -1.11 -0.02
C LEU A 414 2.81 0.34 0.47
N HIS A 415 3.06 1.31 -0.42
CA HIS A 415 3.16 2.71 -0.03
C HIS A 415 1.84 3.46 -0.10
N VAL A 416 0.79 2.76 -0.52
CA VAL A 416 -0.50 3.35 -0.74
C VAL A 416 -1.52 2.85 0.26
N SER A 417 -2.40 3.75 0.68
CA SER A 417 -3.63 3.35 1.33
C SER A 417 -4.40 2.37 0.42
N PRO A 418 -4.82 1.20 0.92
CA PRO A 418 -5.63 0.24 0.18
C PRO A 418 -7.10 0.70 0.03
N LEU A 419 -7.46 1.86 0.60
CA LEU A 419 -8.78 2.50 0.49
C LEU A 419 -9.93 1.59 0.95
N LEU A 420 -10.83 1.20 0.05
CA LEU A 420 -11.94 0.28 0.35
C LEU A 420 -11.50 -1.19 0.40
N PHE A 421 -10.19 -1.44 0.31
CA PHE A 421 -9.60 -2.74 0.49
C PHE A 421 -8.71 -2.79 1.73
N ASN A 422 -8.42 -4.00 2.21
CA ASN A 422 -7.30 -4.29 3.08
C ASN A 422 -6.15 -4.93 2.27
N LEU A 423 -4.92 -4.86 2.76
CA LEU A 423 -3.77 -5.38 2.01
C LEU A 423 -3.83 -6.90 1.83
N PHE A 424 -4.37 -7.62 2.84
CA PHE A 424 -4.49 -9.07 2.80
C PHE A 424 -5.38 -9.56 1.67
N GLU A 425 -6.55 -8.96 1.46
CA GLU A 425 -7.44 -9.41 0.40
C GLU A 425 -6.87 -9.13 -0.98
N LEU A 426 -6.09 -8.05 -1.16
CA LEU A 426 -5.37 -7.79 -2.41
C LEU A 426 -4.29 -8.85 -2.65
N LYS A 427 -3.55 -9.24 -1.61
CA LYS A 427 -2.62 -10.39 -1.65
C LYS A 427 -3.37 -11.68 -2.03
N LEU A 428 -4.45 -12.01 -1.35
CA LEU A 428 -5.25 -13.20 -1.65
C LEU A 428 -5.76 -13.20 -3.10
N ASN A 429 -6.19 -12.05 -3.60
CA ASN A 429 -6.60 -11.87 -4.98
C ASN A 429 -5.47 -12.08 -5.98
N LEU A 430 -4.19 -12.06 -5.58
CA LEU A 430 -3.05 -12.43 -6.42
C LEU A 430 -2.93 -13.97 -6.58
N LEU A 431 -3.35 -14.73 -5.58
CA LEU A 431 -3.22 -16.19 -5.58
C LEU A 431 -4.32 -16.91 -6.36
N THR A 432 -5.50 -16.31 -6.50
CA THR A 432 -6.64 -16.93 -7.19
C THR A 432 -6.35 -17.25 -8.68
N GLU A 433 -6.89 -18.34 -9.21
CA GLU A 433 -6.71 -18.68 -10.63
C GLU A 433 -7.50 -17.75 -11.56
N GLU A 434 -6.96 -17.44 -12.74
CA GLU A 434 -7.67 -16.67 -13.78
C GLU A 434 -8.95 -17.41 -14.23
N GLY A 435 -10.05 -16.68 -14.41
CA GLY A 435 -11.33 -17.26 -14.84
C GLY A 435 -12.14 -17.92 -13.73
N THR A 436 -11.61 -17.99 -12.51
CA THR A 436 -12.44 -18.21 -11.32
C THR A 436 -13.20 -16.92 -11.01
N GLU A 437 -14.31 -16.67 -11.72
CA GLU A 437 -15.32 -15.66 -11.35
C GLU A 437 -16.01 -16.08 -10.03
N PHE A 438 -15.25 -16.26 -8.96
CA PHE A 438 -15.81 -16.19 -7.63
C PHE A 438 -16.23 -14.74 -7.44
N GLY A 439 -17.53 -14.49 -7.28
CA GLY A 439 -18.18 -13.18 -7.31
C GLY A 439 -17.73 -12.15 -6.26
N TYR A 440 -16.44 -11.81 -6.25
CA TYR A 440 -15.90 -10.67 -5.52
C TYR A 440 -16.17 -9.41 -6.33
N ASP A 441 -16.71 -8.42 -5.64
CA ASP A 441 -16.82 -7.10 -6.22
C ASP A 441 -15.43 -6.48 -6.33
N ILE A 442 -14.77 -6.72 -7.47
CA ILE A 442 -13.48 -6.12 -7.82
C ILE A 442 -13.61 -4.59 -7.82
N LEU A 443 -14.80 -4.03 -8.09
CA LEU A 443 -15.05 -2.59 -8.07
C LEU A 443 -15.82 -2.18 -6.81
N ARG A 444 -15.13 -1.60 -5.83
CA ARG A 444 -15.75 -1.07 -4.61
C ARG A 444 -15.99 0.42 -4.69
N THR A 445 -17.17 0.83 -4.26
CA THR A 445 -17.63 2.22 -4.15
C THR A 445 -18.10 2.47 -2.72
N THR A 446 -17.97 3.69 -2.22
CA THR A 446 -18.47 4.02 -0.88
C THR A 446 -19.98 3.77 -0.81
N GLU A 447 -20.43 3.06 0.22
CA GLU A 447 -21.85 2.80 0.49
C GLU A 447 -22.46 3.88 1.39
N ASN A 448 -23.78 4.04 1.31
CA ASN A 448 -24.50 5.04 2.10
C ASN A 448 -24.62 4.61 3.57
N ASN A 449 -23.58 4.84 4.36
CA ASN A 449 -23.59 4.64 5.81
C ASN A 449 -24.08 5.90 6.52
N SER A 450 -25.34 6.25 6.31
CA SER A 450 -25.97 7.51 6.76
C SER A 450 -25.93 7.84 8.26
N THR A 451 -25.23 7.09 9.13
CA THR A 451 -25.12 7.44 10.57
C THR A 451 -23.85 7.04 11.34
N LYS A 452 -22.84 6.34 10.79
CA LYS A 452 -21.77 5.79 11.66
C LYS A 452 -20.31 6.21 11.45
N ASN A 453 -19.94 6.79 10.31
CA ASN A 453 -18.54 7.19 10.08
C ASN A 453 -18.38 8.64 9.62
N MET A 454 -19.15 9.58 10.20
CA MET A 454 -18.71 10.98 10.21
C MET A 454 -17.59 11.12 11.25
N ILE A 455 -16.39 10.65 10.91
CA ILE A 455 -15.20 11.23 11.53
C ILE A 455 -15.20 12.69 11.09
N ASN A 456 -15.26 13.61 12.06
CA ASN A 456 -15.06 15.02 11.82
C ASN A 456 -13.71 15.19 11.10
N ASN A 457 -13.74 15.45 9.80
CA ASN A 457 -12.57 15.73 8.96
C ASN A 457 -11.91 17.09 9.28
N SER A 458 -12.05 17.58 10.52
CA SER A 458 -11.27 18.71 11.03
C SER A 458 -9.81 18.34 11.23
N SER A 459 -9.44 17.06 11.24
CA SER A 459 -8.06 16.58 11.41
C SER A 459 -7.30 16.29 10.10
N LEU A 460 -7.93 16.43 8.93
CA LEU A 460 -7.31 16.17 7.62
C LEU A 460 -7.14 17.42 6.75
N LYS A 461 -7.46 18.60 7.29
CA LYS A 461 -6.96 19.87 6.75
C LYS A 461 -5.64 20.14 7.45
N GLY A 462 -4.57 20.36 6.68
CA GLY A 462 -3.26 20.70 7.23
C GLY A 462 -3.38 21.74 8.33
N PHE A 463 -2.61 21.57 9.41
CA PHE A 463 -2.58 22.51 10.51
C PHE A 463 -2.15 23.87 9.95
N ILE A 464 -3.01 24.88 10.11
CA ILE A 464 -2.66 26.27 9.82
C ILE A 464 -1.80 26.73 11.01
N PRO A 465 -0.58 27.26 10.79
CA PRO A 465 0.21 27.84 11.88
C PRO A 465 -0.59 28.93 12.61
N ASP A 466 -0.57 28.93 13.94
CA ASP A 466 -1.34 29.89 14.77
C ASP A 466 -1.04 31.35 14.41
N ASP A 467 0.20 31.63 13.98
CA ASP A 467 0.65 32.95 13.54
C ASP A 467 -0.13 33.47 12.31
N LEU A 468 -0.54 32.59 11.40
CA LEU A 468 -1.34 32.95 10.20
C LEU A 468 -2.81 33.19 10.52
N LEU A 469 -3.33 32.60 11.60
CA LEU A 469 -4.66 32.92 12.13
C LEU A 469 -4.69 34.34 12.74
N SER A 470 -3.58 34.78 13.32
CA SER A 470 -3.45 36.12 13.93
C SER A 470 -3.49 37.26 12.90
N VAL A 471 -3.05 37.00 11.66
CA VAL A 471 -3.08 37.99 10.55
C VAL A 471 -4.52 38.25 10.07
N SER A 472 -5.42 37.28 10.20
CA SER A 472 -6.85 37.45 9.86
C SER A 472 -7.68 38.13 10.96
N ASN A 473 -7.12 38.28 12.17
CA ASN A 473 -7.81 38.85 13.33
C ASN A 473 -7.36 40.28 13.68
N SER A 474 -6.46 40.89 12.90
CA SER A 474 -6.17 42.32 12.99
C SER A 474 -6.91 43.08 11.89
N ASP A 475 -7.80 43.98 12.35
CA ASP A 475 -8.36 45.11 11.60
C ASP A 475 -9.70 44.99 10.84
N PHE A 476 -10.67 44.16 11.27
CA PHE A 476 -12.07 44.34 10.82
C PHE A 476 -13.21 44.20 11.84
N TYR A 477 -12.92 43.96 13.13
CA TYR A 477 -13.96 43.94 14.17
C TYR A 477 -13.80 45.08 15.18
N ASN A 478 -14.02 46.31 14.72
CA ASN A 478 -14.40 47.42 15.58
C ASN A 478 -15.41 48.29 14.83
N ASN A 479 -16.67 47.85 14.83
CA ASN A 479 -17.82 48.70 15.16
C ASN A 479 -19.09 47.85 15.16
N GLY A 480 -19.80 47.91 16.29
CA GLY A 480 -21.01 47.14 16.53
C GLY A 480 -22.16 47.57 15.63
N THR A 481 -22.73 46.61 14.91
CA THR A 481 -24.18 46.51 14.71
C THR A 481 -24.49 45.07 14.32
N LEU A 482 -24.82 44.27 15.34
CA LEU A 482 -25.50 43.00 15.16
C LEU A 482 -26.95 43.36 14.81
N ASP A 483 -27.37 43.16 13.55
CA ASP A 483 -28.71 42.69 13.20
C ASP A 483 -28.96 42.70 11.68
N LYS A 484 -29.48 41.56 11.21
CA LYS A 484 -30.21 41.33 9.94
C LYS A 484 -29.43 41.50 8.64
N LEU A 485 -29.01 40.36 8.05
CA LEU A 485 -28.95 40.23 6.60
C LEU A 485 -29.75 39.00 6.17
N GLU A 486 -30.83 39.30 5.47
CA GLU A 486 -31.79 38.39 4.85
C GLU A 486 -31.13 37.58 3.73
N TRP A 487 -31.64 36.36 3.55
CA TRP A 487 -31.29 35.47 2.45
C TRP A 487 -31.71 36.10 1.12
N ILE A 488 -30.76 36.29 0.21
CA ILE A 488 -31.03 36.64 -1.18
C ILE A 488 -30.78 35.39 -2.03
N ASP A 489 -31.88 34.78 -2.49
CA ASP A 489 -31.93 33.82 -3.58
C ASP A 489 -31.37 34.44 -4.88
N TYR A 490 -30.50 33.72 -5.58
CA TYR A 490 -30.15 34.03 -6.96
C TYR A 490 -30.68 32.94 -7.91
N LYS A 491 -31.54 33.40 -8.83
CA LYS A 491 -31.92 32.72 -10.08
C LYS A 491 -30.76 32.63 -11.06
#